data_AF-A0AB39VJB4-F1
#
_entry.id   AF-A0AB39VJB4-F1
#
_cell.length_a   1.000
_cell.length_b   1.000
_cell.length_c   1.000
_cell.angle_alpha   90.00
_cell.angle_beta   90.00
_cell.angle_gamma   90.00
#
_symmetry.space_group_name_H-M   'P 1'
#
loop_
_entity.id
_entity.type
_entity.pdbx_description
1 polymer ?
#
loop_
_entity_poly.entity_id
_entity_poly.type
_entity_poly.pdbx_seq_one_letter_code
_entity_poly.pdbx_strand_id
1 'polypeptide(L)'
;MDFEELFLNQSTEKEKKELPLFKEYAIDFNTLEPLKNGDRLVELTGNEALKVWIFKALKTKRNFYEIHSDSYGNDLDVHIGTVYQESIKNALIISEIKDCLLVNPYILDCYNFKLDYNSGDNHLKVSFNILTVYGESEVLHSE
;
A
#
# COMPACT_ATOMS: atom_id res chain seq x y z
N MET A 1 -6.13 -44.40 4.45
CA MET A 1 -5.82 -43.07 3.88
C MET A 1 -5.70 -42.16 5.07
N ASP A 2 -4.48 -41.82 5.44
CA ASP A 2 -4.15 -41.24 6.73
C ASP A 2 -4.47 -39.74 6.73
N PHE A 3 -5.09 -39.22 7.79
CA PHE A 3 -5.48 -37.80 7.86
C PHE A 3 -4.26 -36.86 7.80
N GLU A 4 -3.08 -37.37 8.14
CA GLU A 4 -1.79 -36.65 8.11
C GLU A 4 -1.23 -36.47 6.69
N GLU A 5 -1.57 -37.34 5.73
CA GLU A 5 -1.16 -37.18 4.32
C GLU A 5 -1.92 -36.05 3.62
N LEU A 6 -3.15 -35.74 4.06
CA LEU A 6 -3.97 -34.67 3.50
C LEU A 6 -3.50 -33.27 3.92
N PHE A 7 -2.86 -33.15 5.09
CA PHE A 7 -2.34 -31.86 5.59
C PHE A 7 -0.92 -31.54 5.09
N LEU A 8 -0.10 -32.56 4.79
CA LEU A 8 1.29 -32.33 4.34
C LEU A 8 1.42 -31.89 2.88
N ASN A 9 0.37 -32.05 2.06
CA ASN A 9 0.38 -31.66 0.65
C ASN A 9 -0.09 -30.22 0.39
N GLN A 10 -0.33 -29.42 1.43
CA GLN A 10 -0.59 -27.97 1.32
C GLN A 10 0.66 -27.10 1.55
N SER A 11 1.86 -27.69 1.50
CA SER A 11 3.08 -26.91 1.27
C SER A 11 3.07 -26.45 -0.19
N THR A 12 2.34 -25.36 -0.46
CA THR A 12 2.52 -24.58 -1.69
C THR A 12 4.01 -24.30 -1.84
N GLU A 13 4.66 -24.98 -2.78
CA GLU A 13 5.93 -24.56 -3.33
C GLU A 13 5.70 -23.16 -3.90
N LYS A 14 5.95 -22.13 -3.09
CA LYS A 14 6.21 -20.78 -3.60
C LYS A 14 7.50 -20.92 -4.38
N GLU A 15 7.39 -21.22 -5.67
CA GLU A 15 8.45 -20.92 -6.63
C GLU A 15 8.93 -19.51 -6.29
N LYS A 16 10.18 -19.37 -5.85
CA LYS A 16 10.85 -18.08 -5.79
C LYS A 16 10.99 -17.60 -7.24
N LYS A 17 9.91 -17.09 -7.82
CA LYS A 17 10.02 -16.19 -8.97
C LYS A 17 10.88 -15.04 -8.49
N GLU A 18 12.09 -14.95 -9.03
CA GLU A 18 12.91 -13.76 -8.84
C GLU A 18 12.11 -12.58 -9.36
N LEU A 19 11.66 -11.75 -8.42
CA LEU A 19 10.90 -10.57 -8.73
C LEU A 19 11.79 -9.64 -9.57
N PRO A 20 11.34 -9.19 -10.76
CA PRO A 20 12.13 -8.26 -11.57
C PRO A 20 12.41 -6.95 -10.80
N LEU A 21 13.32 -6.13 -11.31
CA LEU A 21 13.51 -4.80 -10.70
C LEU A 21 12.23 -3.98 -10.85
N PHE A 22 11.64 -3.57 -9.73
CA PHE A 22 10.45 -2.74 -9.71
C PHE A 22 10.76 -1.37 -10.31
N LYS A 23 9.92 -0.92 -11.24
CA LYS A 23 10.09 0.29 -12.05
C LYS A 23 8.77 1.03 -12.10
N GLU A 24 8.82 2.35 -12.00
CA GLU A 24 7.64 3.22 -12.06
C GLU A 24 8.06 4.60 -12.56
N TYR A 25 7.15 5.39 -13.13
CA TYR A 25 7.46 6.76 -13.53
C TYR A 25 7.31 7.72 -12.35
N ALA A 26 8.26 8.63 -12.21
CA ALA A 26 8.16 9.69 -11.21
C ALA A 26 6.97 10.59 -11.53
N ILE A 27 6.20 10.92 -10.50
CA ILE A 27 5.06 11.84 -10.58
C ILE A 27 5.22 12.93 -9.53
N ASP A 28 4.66 14.10 -9.78
CA ASP A 28 4.43 15.09 -8.74
C ASP A 28 3.21 14.67 -7.91
N PHE A 29 3.37 14.49 -6.60
CA PHE A 29 2.27 14.02 -5.73
C PHE A 29 1.17 15.07 -5.50
N ASN A 30 1.41 16.34 -5.86
CA ASN A 30 0.40 17.39 -5.78
C ASN A 30 -0.41 17.50 -7.08
N THR A 31 0.25 17.46 -8.24
CA THR A 31 -0.41 17.64 -9.54
C THR A 31 -0.82 16.32 -10.20
N LEU A 32 -0.26 15.19 -9.74
CA LEU A 32 -0.37 13.86 -10.34
C LEU A 32 0.21 13.76 -11.76
N GLU A 33 1.01 14.75 -12.18
CA GLU A 33 1.62 14.79 -13.49
C GLU A 33 2.97 14.03 -13.50
N PRO A 34 3.29 13.28 -14.56
CA PRO A 34 4.61 12.66 -14.71
C PRO A 34 5.73 13.70 -14.81
N LEU A 35 6.81 13.49 -14.05
CA LEU A 35 8.00 14.32 -14.15
C LEU A 35 8.77 14.02 -15.43
N LYS A 36 9.24 15.09 -16.07
CA LYS A 36 9.99 15.04 -17.33
C LYS A 36 11.39 15.57 -17.15
N ASN A 37 12.35 14.93 -17.81
CA ASN A 37 13.69 15.44 -18.01
C ASN A 37 13.93 15.62 -19.52
N GLY A 38 13.68 16.84 -20.01
CA GLY A 38 13.57 17.12 -21.44
C GLY A 38 12.37 16.39 -22.05
N ASP A 39 12.59 15.66 -23.14
CA ASP A 39 11.54 14.91 -23.86
C ASP A 39 11.26 13.52 -23.27
N ARG A 40 11.92 13.14 -22.16
CA ARG A 40 11.79 11.81 -21.55
C ARG A 40 11.12 11.87 -20.18
N LEU A 41 10.30 10.87 -19.89
CA LEU A 41 9.77 10.65 -18.54
C LEU A 41 10.89 10.18 -17.61
N VAL A 42 10.84 10.63 -16.37
CA VAL A 42 11.76 10.17 -15.32
C VAL A 42 11.31 8.80 -14.83
N GLU A 43 12.15 7.78 -15.01
CA GLU A 43 11.93 6.42 -14.52
C GLU A 43 12.63 6.24 -13.17
N LEU A 44 11.90 5.69 -12.19
CA LEU A 44 12.37 5.34 -10.87
C LEU A 44 12.51 3.83 -10.76
N THR A 45 13.35 3.38 -9.82
CA THR A 45 13.54 1.95 -9.55
C THR A 45 13.52 1.66 -8.05
N GLY A 46 13.26 0.41 -7.68
CA GLY A 46 13.32 -0.03 -6.28
C GLY A 46 12.36 0.74 -5.36
N ASN A 47 12.87 1.21 -4.21
CA ASN A 47 12.07 1.89 -3.20
C ASN A 47 11.44 3.21 -3.68
N GLU A 48 12.10 3.95 -4.56
CA GLU A 48 11.54 5.21 -5.08
C GLU A 48 10.34 4.94 -5.99
N ALA A 49 10.42 3.91 -6.83
CA ALA A 49 9.30 3.47 -7.63
C ALA A 49 8.15 2.92 -6.76
N LEU A 50 8.46 2.16 -5.71
CA LEU A 50 7.45 1.65 -4.78
C LEU A 50 6.71 2.79 -4.07
N LYS A 51 7.38 3.88 -3.68
CA LYS A 51 6.71 5.05 -3.07
C LYS A 51 5.63 5.63 -3.99
N VAL A 52 5.90 5.73 -5.29
CA VAL A 52 4.91 6.18 -6.27
C VAL A 52 3.74 5.19 -6.35
N TRP A 53 4.01 3.89 -6.40
CA TRP A 53 2.97 2.87 -6.43
C TRP A 53 2.09 2.90 -5.18
N ILE A 54 2.70 3.01 -3.99
CA ILE A 54 2.01 3.09 -2.70
C ILE A 54 1.12 4.33 -2.65
N PHE A 55 1.63 5.48 -3.09
CA PHE A 55 0.85 6.71 -3.17
C PHE A 55 -0.38 6.54 -4.08
N LYS A 56 -0.21 5.96 -5.28
CA LYS A 56 -1.32 5.69 -6.20
C LYS A 56 -2.34 4.72 -5.60
N ALA A 57 -1.88 3.65 -4.95
CA ALA A 57 -2.75 2.65 -4.34
C ALA A 57 -3.59 3.25 -3.20
N LEU A 58 -2.98 4.07 -2.34
CA LEU A 58 -3.70 4.75 -1.24
C LEU A 58 -4.59 5.91 -1.73
N LYS A 59 -4.36 6.48 -2.91
CA LYS A 59 -5.28 7.46 -3.51
C LYS A 59 -6.40 6.85 -4.34
N THR A 60 -6.32 5.55 -4.62
CA THR A 60 -7.31 4.85 -5.45
C THR A 60 -8.32 4.14 -4.57
N LYS A 61 -9.60 4.47 -4.76
CA LYS A 61 -10.69 3.73 -4.13
C LYS A 61 -10.79 2.32 -4.71
N ARG A 62 -10.82 1.30 -3.85
CA ARG A 62 -10.93 -0.10 -4.26
C ARG A 62 -12.24 -0.32 -5.03
N ASN A 63 -12.19 -1.19 -6.06
CA ASN A 63 -13.34 -1.56 -6.89
C ASN A 63 -14.04 -0.39 -7.63
N PHE A 64 -13.42 0.79 -7.70
CA PHE A 64 -14.03 1.95 -8.34
C PHE A 64 -13.74 2.01 -9.86
N TYR A 65 -12.58 1.50 -10.30
CA TYR A 65 -12.16 1.52 -11.69
C TYR A 65 -11.91 0.10 -12.22
N GLU A 66 -12.58 -0.28 -13.31
CA GLU A 66 -12.48 -1.62 -13.93
C GLU A 66 -11.08 -2.00 -14.44
N ILE A 67 -10.20 -1.01 -14.64
CA ILE A 67 -8.82 -1.24 -15.09
C ILE A 67 -7.92 -1.83 -13.99
N HIS A 68 -8.36 -1.79 -12.74
CA HIS A 68 -7.62 -2.28 -11.58
C HIS A 68 -8.14 -3.65 -11.14
N SER A 69 -7.27 -4.47 -10.56
CA SER A 69 -7.72 -5.72 -9.94
C SER A 69 -8.57 -5.44 -8.70
N ASP A 70 -9.43 -6.39 -8.35
CA ASP A 70 -10.30 -6.30 -7.16
C ASP A 70 -9.54 -6.08 -5.84
N SER A 71 -8.25 -6.41 -5.82
CA SER A 71 -7.36 -6.26 -4.66
C SER A 71 -6.59 -4.93 -4.63
N TYR A 72 -6.67 -4.09 -5.67
CA TYR A 72 -5.96 -2.81 -5.73
C TYR A 72 -6.81 -1.64 -5.25
N GLY A 73 -6.19 -0.72 -4.50
CA GLY A 73 -6.88 0.41 -3.88
C GLY A 73 -7.27 0.16 -2.43
N ASN A 74 -7.94 1.14 -1.82
CA ASN A 74 -8.37 1.10 -0.43
C ASN A 74 -9.82 1.57 -0.26
N ASP A 75 -10.41 1.25 0.89
CA ASP A 75 -11.75 1.66 1.29
C ASP A 75 -11.75 2.59 2.54
N LEU A 76 -10.72 3.42 2.72
CA LEU A 76 -10.57 4.28 3.91
C LEU A 76 -11.75 5.23 4.13
N ASP A 77 -12.33 5.76 3.04
CA ASP A 77 -13.53 6.60 3.03
C ASP A 77 -14.73 5.97 3.76
N VAL A 78 -14.83 4.63 3.79
CA VAL A 78 -15.96 3.92 4.42
C VAL A 78 -15.97 4.11 5.95
N HIS A 79 -14.80 4.37 6.54
CA HIS A 79 -14.66 4.58 7.97
C HIS A 79 -14.78 6.06 8.37
N ILE A 80 -14.73 7.00 7.41
CA ILE A 80 -14.86 8.43 7.66
C ILE A 80 -16.34 8.75 7.95
N GLY A 81 -16.63 9.27 9.16
CA GLY A 81 -17.99 9.65 9.59
C GLY A 81 -18.72 8.63 10.48
N THR A 82 -18.08 7.51 10.82
CA THR A 82 -18.62 6.52 11.74
C THR A 82 -18.26 6.84 13.20
N VAL A 83 -19.20 6.65 14.14
CA VAL A 83 -19.00 6.89 15.58
C VAL A 83 -18.37 5.65 16.23
N TYR A 84 -17.13 5.33 15.88
CA TYR A 84 -16.36 4.31 16.58
C TYR A 84 -15.54 4.93 17.72
N GLN A 85 -15.21 4.11 18.73
CA GLN A 85 -14.11 4.46 19.63
C GLN A 85 -12.82 4.60 18.83
N GLU A 86 -11.98 5.56 19.20
CA GLU A 86 -10.74 5.91 18.50
C GLU A 86 -9.83 4.69 18.27
N SER A 87 -9.71 3.80 19.27
CA SER A 87 -8.92 2.57 19.17
C SER A 87 -9.41 1.62 18.06
N ILE A 88 -10.73 1.49 17.90
CA ILE A 88 -11.35 0.66 16.86
C ILE A 88 -11.11 1.30 15.50
N LYS A 89 -11.31 2.63 15.40
CA LYS A 89 -11.04 3.38 14.17
C LYS A 89 -9.59 3.23 13.71
N ASN A 90 -8.64 3.34 14.64
CA ASN A 90 -7.20 3.16 14.37
C ASN A 90 -6.91 1.76 13.82
N ALA A 91 -7.48 0.72 14.46
CA ALA A 91 -7.27 -0.66 14.01
C ALA A 91 -7.82 -0.91 12.60
N LEU A 92 -8.99 -0.35 12.27
CA LEU A 92 -9.59 -0.47 10.94
C LEU A 92 -8.73 0.22 9.87
N ILE A 93 -8.28 1.45 10.11
CA ILE A 93 -7.40 2.18 9.19
C ILE A 93 -6.09 1.42 8.95
N ILE A 94 -5.47 0.90 10.01
CA ILE A 94 -4.23 0.13 9.91
C ILE A 94 -4.45 -1.16 9.10
N SER A 95 -5.55 -1.87 9.36
CA SER A 95 -5.89 -3.09 8.62
C SER A 95 -6.07 -2.78 7.13
N GLU A 96 -6.84 -1.74 6.81
CA GLU A 96 -7.13 -1.37 5.42
C GLU A 96 -5.86 -0.96 4.66
N ILE A 97 -4.94 -0.22 5.29
CA ILE A 97 -3.65 0.11 4.68
C ILE A 97 -2.83 -1.15 4.43
N LYS A 98 -2.79 -2.09 5.39
CA LYS A 98 -2.08 -3.36 5.20
C LYS A 98 -2.70 -4.18 4.07
N ASP A 99 -4.01 -4.29 4.03
CA ASP A 99 -4.72 -5.04 2.99
C ASP A 99 -4.51 -4.42 1.60
N CYS A 100 -4.46 -3.09 1.50
CA CYS A 100 -4.16 -2.39 0.26
C CYS A 100 -2.71 -2.63 -0.22
N LEU A 101 -1.74 -2.54 0.69
CA LEU A 101 -0.32 -2.50 0.31
C LEU A 101 0.32 -3.89 0.19
N LEU A 102 -0.07 -4.85 1.02
CA LEU A 102 0.52 -6.21 1.05
C LEU A 102 0.11 -7.08 -0.14
N VAL A 103 -0.79 -6.59 -1.00
CA VAL A 103 -1.08 -7.19 -2.30
C VAL A 103 0.12 -7.09 -3.25
N ASN A 104 0.98 -6.09 -3.05
CA ASN A 104 2.20 -5.94 -3.84
C ASN A 104 3.31 -6.87 -3.30
N PRO A 105 3.81 -7.85 -4.08
CA PRO A 105 4.78 -8.83 -3.60
C PRO A 105 6.15 -8.24 -3.24
N TYR A 106 6.42 -6.98 -3.61
CA TYR A 106 7.64 -6.27 -3.24
C TYR A 106 7.56 -5.66 -1.83
N ILE A 107 6.37 -5.54 -1.25
CA ILE A 107 6.11 -5.06 0.10
C ILE A 107 5.94 -6.26 1.03
N LEU A 108 6.80 -6.36 2.05
CA LEU A 108 6.86 -7.49 2.97
C LEU A 108 6.07 -7.24 4.25
N ASP A 109 6.11 -6.01 4.77
CA ASP A 109 5.33 -5.62 5.94
C ASP A 109 5.13 -4.09 6.00
N CYS A 110 4.11 -3.66 6.74
CA CYS A 110 3.89 -2.29 7.14
C CYS A 110 3.81 -2.24 8.67
N TYR A 111 4.57 -1.35 9.31
CA TYR A 111 4.71 -1.30 10.77
C TYR A 111 4.92 0.13 11.29
N ASN A 112 4.96 0.30 12.61
CA ASN A 112 5.14 1.60 13.28
C ASN A 112 4.12 2.69 12.87
N PHE A 113 2.85 2.32 12.75
CA PHE A 113 1.78 3.26 12.44
C PHE A 113 1.62 4.33 13.51
N LYS A 114 1.53 5.58 13.05
CA LYS A 114 1.14 6.75 13.83
C LYS A 114 0.00 7.44 13.12
N LEU A 115 -1.11 7.60 13.84
CA LEU A 115 -2.30 8.29 13.34
C LEU A 115 -2.41 9.60 14.12
N ASP A 116 -2.47 10.71 13.39
CA ASP A 116 -2.63 12.04 13.94
C ASP A 116 -3.95 12.63 13.43
N TYR A 117 -4.87 12.84 14.37
CA TYR A 117 -6.20 13.41 14.14
C TYR A 117 -6.15 14.90 14.42
N ASN A 118 -5.95 15.71 13.38
CA ASN A 118 -5.86 17.14 13.58
C ASN A 118 -7.27 17.72 13.84
N SER A 119 -7.52 18.14 15.08
CA SER A 119 -8.86 18.53 15.55
C SER A 119 -9.40 19.81 14.90
N GLY A 120 -8.56 20.61 14.26
CA GLY A 120 -8.97 21.86 13.59
C GLY A 120 -9.50 21.65 12.16
N ASP A 121 -9.05 20.60 11.48
CA ASP A 121 -9.13 20.53 10.01
C ASP A 121 -9.87 19.28 9.53
N ASN A 122 -10.27 18.39 10.46
CA ASN A 122 -10.93 17.11 10.17
C ASN A 122 -10.14 16.18 9.22
N HIS A 123 -8.82 16.39 9.12
CA HIS A 123 -7.90 15.60 8.32
C HIS A 123 -7.19 14.54 9.16
N LEU A 124 -6.98 13.37 8.57
CA LEU A 124 -6.23 12.28 9.16
C LEU A 124 -4.85 12.19 8.51
N LYS A 125 -3.80 12.25 9.32
CA LYS A 125 -2.44 11.96 8.87
C LYS A 125 -2.00 10.60 9.39
N VAL A 126 -1.49 9.77 8.50
CA VAL A 126 -0.96 8.45 8.82
C VAL A 126 0.49 8.35 8.38
N SER A 127 1.37 8.07 9.33
CA SER A 127 2.79 7.78 9.09
C SER A 127 3.09 6.35 9.44
N PHE A 128 3.87 5.65 8.60
CA PHE A 128 4.26 4.27 8.87
C PHE A 128 5.54 3.90 8.12
N ASN A 129 6.18 2.82 8.58
CA ASN A 129 7.35 2.22 7.96
C ASN A 129 6.92 1.04 7.10
N ILE A 130 7.67 0.81 6.02
CA ILE A 130 7.45 -0.29 5.09
C ILE A 130 8.74 -1.08 4.97
N LEU A 131 8.62 -2.40 5.13
CA LEU A 131 9.67 -3.33 4.80
C LEU A 131 9.46 -3.81 3.36
N THR A 132 10.47 -3.68 2.52
CA THR A 132 10.42 -4.11 1.11
C THR A 132 11.48 -5.16 0.84
N VAL A 133 11.39 -5.83 -0.32
CA VAL A 133 12.46 -6.72 -0.82
C VAL A 133 13.79 -6.01 -1.07
N TYR A 134 13.81 -4.67 -1.09
CA TYR A 134 15.00 -3.84 -1.26
C TYR A 134 15.52 -3.24 0.05
N GLY A 135 14.88 -3.52 1.19
CA GLY A 135 15.19 -2.96 2.51
C GLY A 135 14.08 -2.08 3.10
N GLU A 136 14.37 -1.35 4.18
CA GLU A 136 13.39 -0.49 4.87
C GLU A 136 13.15 0.84 4.13
N SER A 137 11.91 1.34 4.15
CA SER A 137 11.54 2.65 3.62
C SER A 137 10.42 3.31 4.46
N GLU A 138 10.45 4.64 4.57
CA GLU A 138 9.42 5.43 5.27
C GLU A 138 8.39 6.01 4.29
N VAL A 139 7.11 5.97 4.66
CA VAL A 139 5.99 6.53 3.89
C VAL A 139 5.11 7.42 4.77
N LEU A 140 4.76 8.59 4.22
CA LEU A 140 3.85 9.56 4.81
C LEU A 140 2.60 9.67 3.93
N HIS A 141 1.42 9.45 4.52
CA HIS A 141 0.13 9.60 3.84
C HIS A 141 -0.78 10.57 4.61
N SER A 142 -1.51 11.41 3.88
CA SER A 142 -2.51 12.32 4.45
C SER A 142 -3.79 12.28 3.62
N GLU A 143 -4.91 12.12 4.31
CA GLU A 143 -6.27 12.13 3.77
C GLU A 143 -7.05 13.32 4.34
#